data_AF-E2BY08-F1
#
_entry.id   AF-E2BY08-F1
#
_cell.length_a   1.000
_cell.length_b   1.000
_cell.length_c   1.000
_cell.angle_alpha   90.00
_cell.angle_beta   90.00
_cell.angle_gamma   90.00
#
_symmetry.space_group_name_H-M   'P 1'
#
loop_
_entity.id
_entity.type
_entity.pdbx_description
1 polymer ?
#
loop_
_entity_poly.entity_id
_entity_poly.type
_entity_poly.pdbx_seq_one_letter_code
_entity_poly.pdbx_strand_id
1 'polypeptide(L)'
;CGPGTRLLKRLARGDQGINSLDAACREHDIACSRSNNLADRQAADRILAVKVRKRINSKESTLNEKVAAAVVWTAMKVKTK
;
A
#
# COMPACT_ATOMS: atom_id res chain seq x y z
N CYS A 1 3.68 3.38 -3.36
CA CYS A 1 2.39 3.24 -4.05
C CYS A 1 2.10 4.51 -4.82
N GLY A 2 1.91 4.44 -6.14
CA GLY A 2 1.54 5.59 -6.96
C GLY A 2 1.20 5.12 -8.39
N PRO A 3 0.34 5.85 -9.14
CA PRO A 3 0.01 5.47 -10.51
C PRO A 3 1.29 5.50 -11.39
N GLY A 4 1.55 4.41 -12.11
CA GLY A 4 2.73 4.28 -12.98
C GLY A 4 3.97 3.66 -12.32
N THR A 5 3.88 3.13 -11.09
CA THR A 5 5.01 2.39 -10.49
C THR A 5 5.33 1.15 -11.34
N ARG A 6 6.61 0.99 -11.69
CA ARG A 6 7.15 -0.16 -12.44
C ARG A 6 7.14 -1.42 -11.57
N LEU A 7 5.94 -1.88 -11.14
CA LEU A 7 5.74 -2.98 -10.22
C LEU A 7 6.51 -4.23 -10.65
N LEU A 8 6.34 -4.65 -11.91
CA LEU A 8 7.04 -5.81 -12.48
C LEU A 8 8.57 -5.70 -12.36
N LYS A 9 9.14 -4.52 -12.63
CA LYS A 9 10.60 -4.28 -12.51
C LYS A 9 11.09 -4.23 -11.06
N ARG A 10 10.22 -3.90 -10.09
CA ARG A 10 10.55 -3.95 -8.66
C ARG A 10 10.45 -5.38 -8.12
N LEU A 11 9.44 -6.13 -8.57
CA LEU A 11 9.30 -7.55 -8.23
C LEU A 11 10.46 -8.38 -8.77
N ALA A 12 10.86 -8.16 -10.02
CA ALA A 12 12.01 -8.86 -10.63
C ALA A 12 13.34 -8.56 -9.93
N ARG A 13 13.48 -7.37 -9.33
CA ARG A 13 14.67 -6.99 -8.54
C ARG A 13 14.67 -7.52 -7.11
N GLY A 14 13.55 -8.08 -6.63
CA GLY A 14 13.44 -8.60 -5.27
C GLY A 14 13.26 -7.53 -4.18
N ASP A 15 13.02 -6.27 -4.54
CA ASP A 15 12.88 -5.17 -3.58
C ASP A 15 11.73 -5.43 -2.59
N GLN A 16 12.05 -5.59 -1.30
CA GLN A 16 11.07 -5.78 -0.24
C GLN A 16 10.45 -4.46 0.26
N GLY A 17 11.07 -3.32 -0.05
CA GLY A 17 10.73 -2.03 0.55
C GLY A 17 11.63 -1.72 1.75
N ILE A 18 11.85 -0.44 2.03
CA ILE A 18 12.79 0.02 3.06
C ILE A 18 12.13 -0.10 4.44
N ASN A 19 10.83 0.15 4.51
CA ASN A 19 10.06 0.08 5.74
C ASN A 19 8.80 -0.78 5.58
N SER A 20 8.09 -0.92 6.68
CA SER A 20 6.90 -1.77 6.76
C SER A 20 5.70 -1.24 5.97
N LEU A 21 5.62 0.08 5.78
CA LEU A 21 4.66 0.71 4.87
C LEU A 21 4.96 0.33 3.41
N ASP A 22 6.23 0.32 3.00
CA ASP A 22 6.64 -0.05 1.64
C ASP A 22 6.28 -1.51 1.32
N ALA A 23 6.47 -2.41 2.28
CA ALA A 23 6.08 -3.81 2.15
C ALA A 23 4.55 -3.96 1.96
N ALA A 24 3.76 -3.26 2.78
CA ALA A 24 2.30 -3.25 2.63
C ALA A 24 1.87 -2.68 1.27
N CYS A 25 2.55 -1.62 0.82
CA CYS A 25 2.35 -1.03 -0.50
C CYS A 25 2.66 -2.00 -1.64
N ARG A 26 3.73 -2.78 -1.52
CA ARG A 26 4.11 -3.80 -2.51
C ARG A 26 3.06 -4.91 -2.60
N GLU A 27 2.60 -5.42 -1.46
CA GLU A 27 1.55 -6.45 -1.43
C GLU A 27 0.27 -5.96 -2.10
N HIS A 28 -0.10 -4.70 -1.85
CA HIS A 28 -1.24 -4.06 -2.49
C HIS A 28 -1.06 -3.94 -4.00
N ASP A 29 0.08 -3.43 -4.47
CA ASP A 29 0.37 -3.30 -5.90
C ASP A 29 0.28 -4.69 -6.58
N ILE A 30 0.82 -5.75 -5.96
CA ILE A 30 0.71 -7.15 -6.46
C ILE A 30 -0.74 -7.59 -6.56
N ALA A 31 -1.51 -7.45 -5.48
CA ALA A 31 -2.92 -7.84 -5.46
C ALA A 31 -3.71 -7.08 -6.53
N CYS A 32 -3.53 -5.76 -6.62
CA CYS A 32 -4.16 -4.91 -7.61
C CYS A 32 -3.81 -5.34 -9.06
N SER A 33 -2.56 -5.77 -9.31
CA SER A 33 -2.12 -6.24 -10.63
C SER A 33 -2.69 -7.60 -11.04
N ARG A 34 -2.98 -8.47 -10.06
CA ARG A 34 -3.58 -9.79 -10.30
C ARG A 34 -5.11 -9.73 -10.42
N SER A 35 -5.71 -8.69 -9.86
CA SER A 35 -7.16 -8.49 -9.83
C SER A 35 -7.68 -7.88 -11.14
N ASN A 36 -8.51 -8.64 -11.85
CA ASN A 36 -9.17 -8.21 -13.08
C ASN A 36 -10.50 -7.48 -12.82
N ASN A 37 -11.08 -7.67 -11.64
CA ASN A 37 -12.40 -7.13 -11.26
C ASN A 37 -12.30 -6.04 -10.19
N LEU A 38 -13.26 -5.12 -10.22
CA LEU A 38 -13.32 -3.97 -9.30
C LEU A 38 -13.43 -4.41 -7.83
N ALA A 39 -14.21 -5.46 -7.54
CA ALA A 39 -14.42 -5.97 -6.19
C ALA A 39 -13.12 -6.44 -5.53
N ASP A 40 -12.27 -7.16 -6.26
CA ASP A 40 -10.99 -7.64 -5.75
C ASP A 40 -10.01 -6.49 -5.52
N ARG A 41 -10.05 -5.46 -6.37
CA ARG A 41 -9.26 -4.23 -6.19
C ARG A 41 -9.70 -3.45 -4.95
N GLN A 42 -11.01 -3.33 -4.71
CA GLN A 42 -11.56 -2.70 -3.52
C GLN A 42 -11.23 -3.49 -2.24
N ALA A 43 -11.23 -4.82 -2.31
CA ALA A 43 -10.79 -5.67 -1.20
C ALA A 43 -9.30 -5.43 -0.89
N ALA A 44 -8.44 -5.37 -1.92
CA ALA A 44 -7.03 -5.04 -1.75
C ALA A 44 -6.83 -3.62 -1.16
N ASP A 45 -7.56 -2.62 -1.67
CA ASP A 45 -7.52 -1.24 -1.17
C ASP A 45 -7.92 -1.19 0.34
N ARG A 46 -8.95 -1.93 0.75
CA ARG A 46 -9.38 -2.05 2.16
C ARG A 46 -8.31 -2.71 3.05
N ILE A 47 -7.68 -3.79 2.58
CA ILE A 47 -6.61 -4.48 3.31
C ILE A 47 -5.41 -3.56 3.48
N LEU A 48 -5.00 -2.86 2.41
CA LEU A 48 -3.91 -1.89 2.48
C LEU A 48 -4.24 -0.81 3.50
N ALA A 49 -5.46 -0.26 3.44
CA ALA A 49 -5.90 0.73 4.39
C ALA A 49 -5.69 0.21 5.83
N VAL A 50 -6.25 -0.96 6.20
CA VAL A 50 -6.13 -1.49 7.57
C VAL A 50 -4.67 -1.60 8.03
N LYS A 51 -3.77 -2.09 7.16
CA LYS A 51 -2.34 -2.19 7.46
C LYS A 51 -1.71 -0.82 7.67
N VAL A 52 -2.01 0.14 6.80
CA VAL A 52 -1.50 1.51 6.86
C VAL A 52 -1.98 2.23 8.12
N ARG A 53 -3.25 2.06 8.52
CA ARG A 53 -3.78 2.64 9.78
C ARG A 53 -3.11 2.09 11.02
N LYS A 54 -2.74 0.80 11.02
CA LYS A 54 -1.93 0.23 12.12
C LYS A 54 -0.55 0.90 12.19
N ARG A 55 0.05 1.29 11.06
CA ARG A 55 1.34 1.99 11.03
C ARG A 55 1.27 3.42 11.54
N ILE A 56 0.23 4.17 11.19
CA ILE A 56 -0.01 5.51 11.74
C ILE A 56 0.00 5.49 13.28
N ASN A 57 -0.62 4.48 13.89
CA ASN A 57 -0.72 4.34 15.35
C ASN A 57 0.45 3.57 16.00
N SER A 58 1.40 3.06 15.22
CA SER A 58 2.50 2.24 15.74
C SER A 58 3.57 3.11 16.41
N LYS A 59 4.15 2.64 17.52
CA LYS A 59 5.29 3.31 18.18
C LYS A 59 6.61 3.11 17.42
N GLU A 60 6.75 1.97 16.74
CA GLU A 60 7.93 1.58 15.97
C GLU A 60 8.08 2.32 14.64
N SER A 61 7.05 3.08 14.24
CA SER A 61 7.03 3.80 12.97
C SER A 61 7.57 5.21 13.13
N THR A 62 8.49 5.58 12.24
CA THR A 62 9.07 6.94 12.20
C THR A 62 8.01 7.98 11.86
N LEU A 63 8.25 9.25 12.22
CA LEU A 63 7.33 10.35 11.88
C LEU A 63 7.08 10.44 10.36
N ASN A 64 8.13 10.27 9.56
CA ASN A 64 8.02 10.28 8.10
C ASN A 64 7.19 9.11 7.56
N GLU A 65 7.36 7.90 8.12
CA GLU A 65 6.55 6.75 7.74
C GLU A 65 5.08 6.93 8.13
N LYS A 66 4.79 7.53 9.30
CA LYS A 66 3.42 7.85 9.74
C LYS A 66 2.74 8.85 8.83
N VAL A 67 3.44 9.91 8.43
CA VAL A 67 2.92 10.92 7.50
C VAL A 67 2.63 10.28 6.13
N ALA A 68 3.59 9.50 5.60
CA ALA A 68 3.38 8.77 4.35
C ALA A 68 2.20 7.80 4.45
N ALA A 69 2.07 7.09 5.57
CA ALA A 69 0.94 6.20 5.83
C ALA A 69 -0.39 6.97 5.88
N ALA A 70 -0.45 8.15 6.50
CA ALA A 70 -1.66 8.97 6.52
C ALA A 70 -2.12 9.39 5.11
N VAL A 71 -1.18 9.77 4.24
CA VAL A 71 -1.46 10.09 2.83
C VAL A 71 -2.03 8.87 2.10
N VAL A 72 -1.38 7.70 2.23
CA VAL A 72 -1.85 6.46 1.59
C VAL A 72 -3.23 6.05 2.09
N TRP A 73 -3.48 6.11 3.40
CA TRP A 73 -4.78 5.80 3.99
C TRP A 73 -5.89 6.70 3.44
N THR A 74 -5.60 7.98 3.28
CA THR A 74 -6.56 8.95 2.74
C THR A 74 -6.87 8.66 1.27
N ALA A 75 -5.84 8.37 0.46
CA ALA A 75 -6.01 7.98 -0.93
C ALA A 75 -6.86 6.70 -1.08
N MET A 76 -6.61 5.68 -0.25
CA MET A 76 -7.40 4.44 -0.26
C MET A 76 -8.87 4.66 0.13
N LYS A 77 -9.13 5.57 1.08
CA LYS A 77 -10.50 5.95 1.46
C LYS A 77 -11.26 6.63 0.32
N VAL A 78 -10.59 7.51 -0.43
CA VAL A 78 -11.20 8.16 -1.61
C VAL A 78 -11.52 7.13 -2.68
N LYS A 79 -10.61 6.17 -2.91
CA LYS A 79 -10.76 5.15 -3.96
C LYS A 79 -11.80 4.06 -3.65
N THR A 80 -12.11 3.84 -2.37
CA THR A 80 -13.11 2.85 -1.92
C THR A 80 -14.52 3.44 -1.83
N LYS A 81 -14.67 4.77 -1.97
CA LYS A 81 -15.95 5.48 -2.00
C LYS A 81 -16.47 5.54 -3.44
#